data_AF-A0A533RA08-F1
#
_entry.id   AF-A0A533RA08-F1
#
_cell.length_a   1.000
_cell.length_b   1.000
_cell.length_c   1.000
_cell.angle_alpha   90.00
_cell.angle_beta   90.00
_cell.angle_gamma   90.00
#
_symmetry.space_group_name_H-M   'P 1'
#
loop_
_entity.id
_entity.type
_entity.pdbx_description
1 polymer ?
#
loop_
_entity_poly.entity_id
_entity_poly.type
_entity_poly.pdbx_seq_one_letter_code
_entity_poly.pdbx_strand_id
1 'polypeptide(L)'
;TSRMRSRMTHSPVFFATVPARLKALYDRCQPYWARVYVQGRPKPLKRPAALLLARGGQDPYGFTSAIDPTRSVLSVVGFEVVELLEVEGVDSPSDIGRHADALARARAIGAELAGRLGTA
;
A
#
# COMPACT_ATOMS: atom_id res chain seq x y z
N THR A 1 -8.82 23.91 -0.66
CA THR A 1 -8.24 22.85 -1.51
C THR A 1 -8.21 21.56 -0.71
N SER A 2 -8.98 20.54 -1.09
CA SER A 2 -9.09 19.29 -0.30
C SER A 2 -7.76 18.54 -0.34
N ARG A 3 -6.98 18.63 0.74
CA ARG A 3 -5.72 17.89 0.89
C ARG A 3 -6.07 16.48 1.34
N MET A 4 -5.90 15.48 0.46
CA MET A 4 -6.07 14.05 0.73
C MET A 4 -5.54 13.67 2.13
N ARG A 5 -6.42 13.16 3.02
CA ARG A 5 -6.10 12.95 4.46
C ARG A 5 -5.63 11.54 4.80
N SER A 6 -5.98 10.58 3.95
CA SER A 6 -5.62 9.17 4.08
C SER A 6 -5.42 8.57 2.68
N ARG A 7 -4.74 7.42 2.59
CA ARG A 7 -4.54 6.70 1.33
C ARG A 7 -4.64 5.19 1.50
N MET A 8 -5.21 4.51 0.53
CA MET A 8 -5.18 3.05 0.45
C MET A 8 -4.50 2.64 -0.85
N THR A 9 -3.51 1.76 -0.76
CA THR A 9 -2.86 1.12 -1.91
C THR A 9 -3.17 -0.36 -1.87
N HIS A 10 -3.63 -0.91 -2.98
CA HIS A 10 -3.83 -2.35 -3.11
C HIS A 10 -3.10 -2.89 -4.35
N SER A 11 -2.55 -4.09 -4.26
CA SER A 11 -1.84 -4.70 -5.38
C SER A 11 -1.84 -6.21 -5.29
N PRO A 12 -1.96 -6.94 -6.42
CA PRO A 12 -1.46 -8.31 -6.45
C PRO A 12 0.06 -8.32 -6.28
N VAL A 13 0.61 -9.44 -5.83
CA VAL A 13 2.05 -9.71 -5.79
C VAL A 13 2.37 -10.71 -6.89
N PHE A 14 3.19 -10.29 -7.84
CA PHE A 14 3.68 -11.13 -8.93
C PHE A 14 5.20 -11.24 -8.80
N PHE A 15 5.73 -12.46 -8.81
CA PHE A 15 7.17 -12.72 -8.66
C PHE A 15 7.76 -11.99 -7.44
N ALA A 16 7.13 -12.20 -6.27
CA ALA A 16 7.49 -11.60 -4.98
C ALA A 16 7.40 -10.06 -4.88
N THR A 17 6.94 -9.33 -5.90
CA THR A 17 6.88 -7.86 -5.85
C THR A 17 5.63 -7.27 -6.53
N VAL A 18 5.56 -5.95 -6.58
CA VAL A 18 4.46 -5.21 -7.20
C VAL A 18 4.50 -5.30 -8.74
N PRO A 19 3.36 -5.22 -9.44
CA PRO A 19 3.33 -5.21 -10.90
C PRO A 19 4.10 -4.03 -11.50
N ALA A 20 4.60 -4.20 -12.72
CA ALA A 20 5.39 -3.20 -13.43
C ALA A 20 4.71 -1.82 -13.52
N ARG A 21 3.37 -1.76 -13.67
CA ARG A 21 2.63 -0.49 -13.69
C ARG A 21 2.70 0.26 -12.36
N LEU A 22 2.61 -0.46 -11.23
CA LEU A 22 2.72 0.15 -9.91
C LEU A 22 4.16 0.57 -9.63
N LYS A 23 5.14 -0.24 -10.05
CA LYS A 23 6.56 0.12 -9.98
C LYS A 23 6.90 1.35 -10.84
N ALA A 24 6.33 1.49 -12.03
CA ALA A 24 6.51 2.67 -12.86
C ALA A 24 5.94 3.94 -12.18
N LEU A 25 4.84 3.82 -11.43
CA LEU A 25 4.33 4.91 -10.59
C LEU A 25 5.32 5.24 -9.46
N TYR A 26 5.89 4.23 -8.81
CA TYR A 26 6.90 4.40 -7.76
C TYR A 26 8.13 5.16 -8.27
N ASP A 27 8.60 4.85 -9.46
CA ASP A 27 9.79 5.47 -10.04
C ASP A 27 9.57 6.96 -10.36
N ARG A 28 8.33 7.35 -10.68
CA ARG A 28 7.96 8.77 -10.83
C ARG A 28 7.98 9.53 -9.50
N CYS A 29 8.05 8.84 -8.36
CA CYS A 29 8.18 9.47 -7.06
C CYS A 29 9.65 9.73 -6.63
N GLN A 30 10.63 9.29 -7.41
CA GLN A 30 12.05 9.49 -7.11
C GLN A 30 12.46 10.96 -6.87
N PRO A 31 11.88 11.97 -7.55
CA PRO A 31 12.16 13.38 -7.24
C PRO A 31 11.76 13.80 -5.81
N TYR A 32 10.74 13.18 -5.20
CA TYR A 32 10.36 13.46 -3.81
C TYR A 32 11.36 12.88 -2.82
N TRP A 33 11.92 11.70 -3.12
CA TRP A 33 13.05 11.15 -2.38
C TRP A 33 14.26 12.08 -2.47
N ALA A 34 14.64 12.50 -3.68
CA ALA A 34 15.78 13.40 -3.89
C ALA A 34 15.61 14.74 -3.17
N ARG A 35 14.38 15.29 -3.15
CA ARG A 35 14.04 16.50 -2.39
C ARG A 35 14.40 16.37 -0.91
N VAL A 36 14.12 15.22 -0.29
CA VAL A 36 14.39 15.00 1.14
C VAL A 36 15.85 14.66 1.37
N TYR A 37 16.38 13.66 0.66
CA TYR A 37 17.66 13.02 1.00
C TYR A 37 18.87 13.60 0.28
N VAL A 38 18.68 14.19 -0.91
CA VAL A 38 19.77 14.84 -1.68
C VAL A 38 19.79 16.35 -1.42
N GLN A 39 18.62 16.99 -1.37
CA GLN A 39 18.51 18.43 -1.18
C GLN A 39 18.32 18.86 0.29
N GLY A 40 18.24 17.90 1.21
CA GLY A 40 18.09 18.17 2.65
C GLY A 40 16.80 18.90 3.02
N ARG A 41 15.74 18.83 2.20
CA ARG A 41 14.47 19.50 2.52
C ARG A 41 13.75 18.74 3.65
N PRO A 42 12.93 19.44 4.45
CA PRO A 42 12.14 18.80 5.50
C PRO A 42 11.27 17.66 4.98
N LYS A 43 11.19 16.59 5.76
CA LYS A 43 10.27 15.47 5.48
C LYS A 43 8.82 15.98 5.54
N PRO A 44 7.93 15.51 4.64
CA PRO A 44 6.52 15.85 4.73
C PRO A 44 5.91 15.28 6.02
N LEU A 45 4.94 15.99 6.60
CA LEU A 45 4.07 15.42 7.63
C LEU A 45 3.38 14.18 7.08
N LYS A 46 3.47 13.07 7.81
CA LYS A 46 2.89 11.80 7.40
C LYS A 46 1.41 11.75 7.74
N ARG A 47 0.64 11.17 6.82
CA ARG A 47 -0.77 10.86 6.96
C ARG A 47 -0.97 9.34 6.95
N PRO A 48 -2.01 8.80 7.59
CA PRO A 48 -2.25 7.37 7.61
C PRO A 48 -2.50 6.82 6.21
N ALA A 49 -1.93 5.65 5.94
CA ALA A 49 -2.20 4.85 4.77
C ALA A 49 -2.35 3.37 5.11
N ALA A 50 -3.08 2.64 4.26
CA ALA A 50 -3.15 1.19 4.30
C ALA A 50 -2.52 0.57 3.04
N LEU A 51 -1.95 -0.61 3.21
CA LEU A 51 -1.43 -1.44 2.13
C LEU A 51 -2.11 -2.82 2.15
N LEU A 52 -2.79 -3.17 1.06
CA LEU A 52 -3.46 -4.45 0.88
C LEU A 52 -2.75 -5.24 -0.23
N LEU A 53 -2.25 -6.43 0.08
CA LEU A 53 -1.53 -7.27 -0.86
C LEU A 53 -2.16 -8.66 -0.95
N ALA A 54 -2.29 -9.16 -2.17
CA ALA A 54 -2.79 -10.51 -2.43
C ALA A 54 -1.82 -11.28 -3.33
N ARG A 55 -1.55 -12.55 -3.02
CA ARG A 55 -0.64 -13.42 -3.76
C ARG A 55 -1.21 -14.84 -3.92
N GLY A 56 -0.69 -15.56 -4.90
CA GLY A 56 -0.86 -17.00 -5.00
C GLY A 56 -0.07 -17.75 -3.93
N GLY A 57 -0.46 -18.98 -3.60
CA GLY A 57 0.11 -19.74 -2.48
C GLY A 57 1.46 -20.44 -2.73
N GLN A 58 1.97 -20.44 -3.96
CA GLN A 58 3.09 -21.32 -4.36
C GLN A 58 4.48 -20.67 -4.34
N ASP A 59 4.58 -19.35 -4.26
CA ASP A 59 5.88 -18.66 -4.29
C ASP A 59 6.48 -18.53 -2.86
N PRO A 60 7.77 -18.82 -2.64
CA PRO A 60 8.33 -18.91 -1.28
C PRO A 60 8.80 -17.56 -0.71
N TYR A 61 8.73 -16.48 -1.49
CA TYR A 61 9.43 -15.22 -1.19
C TYR A 61 8.56 -14.20 -0.44
N GLY A 62 7.31 -14.53 -0.14
CA GLY A 62 6.41 -13.71 0.71
C GLY A 62 6.06 -12.35 0.11
N PHE A 63 5.93 -11.32 0.97
CA PHE A 63 5.44 -9.99 0.60
C PHE A 63 6.46 -8.87 0.78
N THR A 64 7.59 -9.11 1.45
CA THR A 64 8.55 -8.06 1.85
C THR A 64 9.01 -7.21 0.68
N SER A 65 9.33 -7.84 -0.45
CA SER A 65 9.76 -7.17 -1.69
C SER A 65 8.66 -6.36 -2.38
N ALA A 66 7.39 -6.51 -1.99
CA ALA A 66 6.30 -5.61 -2.36
C ALA A 66 6.06 -4.53 -1.28
N ILE A 67 6.19 -4.87 0.00
CA ILE A 67 5.91 -3.99 1.15
C ILE A 67 6.92 -2.85 1.23
N ASP A 68 8.21 -3.16 1.25
CA ASP A 68 9.24 -2.16 1.57
C ASP A 68 9.37 -1.05 0.51
N PRO A 69 9.37 -1.36 -0.81
CA PRO A 69 9.33 -0.31 -1.83
C PRO A 69 8.07 0.55 -1.71
N THR A 70 6.93 -0.06 -1.37
CA THR A 70 5.67 0.67 -1.19
C THR A 70 5.72 1.62 0.01
N ARG A 71 6.25 1.16 1.15
CA ARG A 71 6.47 1.99 2.35
C ARG A 71 7.42 3.14 2.06
N SER A 72 8.50 2.87 1.33
CA SER A 72 9.49 3.88 0.95
C SER A 72 8.85 5.01 0.12
N VAL A 73 8.11 4.65 -0.93
CA VAL A 73 7.41 5.61 -1.79
C VAL A 73 6.34 6.39 -1.04
N LEU A 74 5.53 5.72 -0.23
CA LEU A 74 4.49 6.36 0.58
C LEU A 74 5.08 7.38 1.57
N SER A 75 6.21 7.03 2.20
CA SER A 75 6.93 7.92 3.13
C SER A 75 7.34 9.23 2.47
N VAL A 76 7.95 9.18 1.28
CA VAL A 76 8.42 10.39 0.59
C VAL A 76 7.30 11.26 0.01
N VAL A 77 6.10 10.69 -0.19
CA VAL A 77 4.89 11.44 -0.59
C VAL A 77 3.96 11.77 0.59
N GLY A 78 4.47 11.65 1.83
CA GLY A 78 3.80 12.13 3.04
C GLY A 78 2.71 11.21 3.56
N PHE A 79 2.95 9.90 3.53
CA PHE A 79 2.11 8.87 4.10
C PHE A 79 2.90 7.86 4.94
N GLU A 80 2.22 7.24 5.89
CA GLU A 80 2.72 6.16 6.74
C GLU A 80 1.78 4.97 6.62
N VAL A 81 2.32 3.78 6.33
CA VAL A 81 1.52 2.56 6.33
C VAL A 81 1.24 2.18 7.78
N VAL A 82 0.02 2.44 8.25
CA VAL A 82 -0.45 2.11 9.60
C VAL A 82 -1.26 0.81 9.63
N GLU A 83 -1.76 0.39 8.47
CA GLU A 83 -2.50 -0.86 8.29
C GLU A 83 -1.88 -1.65 7.13
N LEU A 84 -1.66 -2.95 7.35
CA LEU A 84 -1.14 -3.88 6.36
C LEU A 84 -2.05 -5.11 6.37
N LEU A 85 -2.53 -5.51 5.20
CA LEU A 85 -3.28 -6.75 5.01
C LEU A 85 -2.58 -7.58 3.92
N GLU A 86 -2.17 -8.77 4.30
CA GLU A 86 -1.51 -9.75 3.43
C GLU A 86 -2.44 -10.94 3.26
N VAL A 87 -2.71 -11.32 2.01
CA VAL A 87 -3.60 -12.43 1.67
C VAL A 87 -2.87 -13.38 0.73
N GLU A 88 -2.71 -14.63 1.16
CA GLU A 88 -2.03 -15.68 0.39
C GLU A 88 -3.03 -16.77 -0.04
N GLY A 89 -2.72 -17.48 -1.12
CA GLY A 89 -3.58 -18.54 -1.65
C GLY A 89 -4.82 -18.00 -2.37
N VAL A 90 -4.67 -16.90 -3.12
CA VAL A 90 -5.72 -16.34 -3.98
C VAL A 90 -5.35 -16.58 -5.45
N ASP A 91 -5.24 -17.85 -5.83
CA ASP A 91 -4.80 -18.27 -7.16
C ASP A 91 -5.94 -18.20 -8.20
N SER A 92 -7.20 -18.24 -7.75
CA SER A 92 -8.38 -18.11 -8.60
C SER A 92 -9.46 -17.21 -7.99
N PRO A 93 -10.38 -16.63 -8.80
CA PRO A 93 -11.52 -15.88 -8.27
C PRO A 93 -12.40 -16.69 -7.31
N SER A 94 -12.47 -18.01 -7.47
CA SER A 94 -13.22 -18.90 -6.57
C SER A 94 -12.63 -19.00 -5.16
N ASP A 95 -11.34 -18.71 -4.99
CA ASP A 95 -10.70 -18.74 -3.67
C ASP A 95 -11.14 -17.60 -2.76
N ILE A 96 -11.72 -16.53 -3.32
CA ILE A 96 -12.22 -15.37 -2.58
C ILE A 96 -13.19 -15.79 -1.45
N GLY A 97 -14.02 -16.82 -1.68
CA GLY A 97 -14.94 -17.34 -0.66
C GLY A 97 -14.25 -17.95 0.56
N ARG A 98 -13.02 -18.45 0.40
CA ARG A 98 -12.19 -19.00 1.49
C ARG A 98 -11.52 -17.91 2.32
N HIS A 99 -11.55 -16.66 1.85
CA HIS A 99 -10.90 -15.49 2.44
C HIS A 99 -11.93 -14.47 2.98
N ALA A 100 -13.06 -14.95 3.51
CA ALA A 100 -14.15 -14.09 4.00
C ALA A 100 -13.68 -13.08 5.07
N ASP A 101 -12.81 -13.52 5.98
CA ASP A 101 -12.25 -12.66 7.03
C ASP A 101 -11.32 -11.58 6.45
N ALA A 102 -10.53 -11.91 5.44
CA ALA A 102 -9.67 -10.94 4.76
C ALA A 102 -10.50 -9.88 4.03
N LEU A 103 -11.62 -10.27 3.40
CA LEU A 103 -12.56 -9.32 2.79
C LEU A 103 -13.23 -8.42 3.84
N ALA A 104 -13.63 -8.99 4.98
CA ALA A 104 -14.20 -8.23 6.09
C ALA A 104 -13.18 -7.21 6.62
N ARG A 105 -11.92 -7.64 6.82
CA ARG A 105 -10.83 -6.76 7.25
C ARG A 105 -10.54 -5.66 6.23
N ALA A 106 -10.48 -5.97 4.94
CA ALA A 106 -10.29 -4.98 3.88
C ALA A 106 -11.40 -3.92 3.88
N ARG A 107 -12.67 -4.33 4.07
CA ARG A 107 -13.80 -3.40 4.20
C ARG A 107 -13.70 -2.52 5.45
N ALA A 108 -13.34 -3.10 6.59
CA ALA A 108 -13.16 -2.35 7.84
C ALA A 108 -12.07 -1.28 7.70
N ILE A 109 -10.90 -1.65 7.18
CA ILE A 109 -9.79 -0.70 6.91
C ILE A 109 -10.27 0.43 5.98
N GLY A 110 -10.99 0.09 4.91
CA GLY A 110 -11.54 1.09 3.99
C GLY A 110 -12.50 2.07 4.69
N ALA A 111 -13.40 1.56 5.53
CA ALA A 111 -14.35 2.36 6.28
C ALA A 111 -13.65 3.27 7.31
N GLU A 112 -12.65 2.77 8.02
CA GLU A 112 -11.85 3.55 8.97
C GLU A 112 -11.08 4.68 8.29
N LEU A 113 -10.42 4.40 7.15
CA LEU A 113 -9.70 5.42 6.39
C LEU A 113 -10.63 6.46 5.77
N ALA A 114 -11.84 6.06 5.36
CA ALA A 114 -12.87 6.95 4.85
C ALA A 114 -13.48 7.83 5.95
N GLY A 115 -13.69 7.28 7.16
CA GLY A 115 -14.15 8.05 8.32
C GLY A 115 -13.21 9.21 8.68
N ARG A 116 -11.89 9.01 8.50
CA ARG A 116 -10.87 10.06 8.67
C ARG A 116 -10.92 11.18 7.61
N LEU A 117 -11.68 10.99 6.53
CA LEU A 117 -11.95 12.04 5.54
C LEU A 117 -13.11 12.95 5.98
N GLY A 118 -14.03 12.46 6.81
CA GLY A 118 -15.30 13.11 7.15
C GLY A 118 -15.37 13.81 8.51
N THR A 119 -14.41 13.62 9.41
CA THR A 119 -14.35 14.34 10.69
C THR A 119 -13.62 15.67 10.51
N ALA A 120 -14.40 16.75 10.40
CA ALA A 120 -13.98 18.15 10.47
C ALA A 120 -14.94 18.90 11.40
#